data_AF-A0A9D8MYT6-F1
#
_entry.id   AF-A0A9D8MYT6-F1
#
_cell.length_a   1.000
_cell.length_b   1.000
_cell.length_c   1.000
_cell.angle_alpha   90.00
_cell.angle_beta   90.00
_cell.angle_gamma   90.00
#
_symmetry.space_group_name_H-M   'P 1'
#
loop_
_entity.id
_entity.type
_entity.pdbx_description
1 polymer ?
#
loop_
_entity_poly.entity_id
_entity_poly.type
_entity_poly.pdbx_seq_one_letter_code
_entity_poly.pdbx_strand_id
1 'polypeptide(L)'
;MRSDCKSDRTRTLLLFIFSILLPLNGGGGYAFAQEQYYRKTEGLRGLQLKEALHDLIQPIYVLNYGGGTGKTWSGFWYTDQMEDMQVRDRYSNVIRYFNPDMSAVSNMNIEHIWANSWWGHIKNNAYQDLFNLYP
;
A
#
# COMPACT_ATOMS: atom_id res chain seq x y z
N MET A 1 -61.04 -22.98 -2.53
CA MET A 1 -60.11 -23.50 -1.48
C MET A 1 -58.71 -23.18 -1.98
N ARG A 2 -58.05 -22.06 -1.63
CA ARG A 2 -57.69 -21.51 -0.31
C ARG A 2 -57.18 -22.57 0.67
N SER A 3 -55.86 -22.67 0.74
CA SER A 3 -55.05 -22.59 1.97
C SER A 3 -53.57 -22.58 1.52
N ASP A 4 -52.97 -21.41 1.30
CA ASP A 4 -52.30 -20.60 2.33
C ASP A 4 -51.20 -21.38 3.09
N CYS A 5 -49.94 -21.12 2.76
CA CYS A 5 -48.90 -20.98 3.77
C CYS A 5 -48.30 -19.58 3.65
N LYS A 6 -48.71 -18.73 4.60
CA LYS A 6 -48.26 -17.36 4.86
C LYS A 6 -46.77 -17.40 5.23
N SER A 7 -45.95 -16.59 4.57
CA SER A 7 -45.43 -15.33 5.12
C SER A 7 -44.32 -15.54 6.15
N ASP A 8 -43.10 -15.14 5.79
CA ASP A 8 -42.57 -14.01 6.55
C ASP A 8 -41.81 -13.00 5.68
N ARG A 9 -42.39 -11.79 5.66
CA ARG A 9 -41.79 -10.56 5.16
C ARG A 9 -41.14 -9.90 6.37
N THR A 10 -39.83 -9.75 6.36
CA THR A 10 -39.10 -8.61 6.94
C THR A 10 -37.61 -8.88 6.68
N ARG A 11 -36.93 -8.14 5.80
CA ARG A 11 -36.48 -6.78 6.06
C ARG A 11 -36.14 -6.06 4.75
N THR A 12 -36.95 -5.07 4.42
CA THR A 12 -36.56 -3.94 3.57
C THR A 12 -35.64 -3.03 4.38
N LEU A 13 -34.38 -2.84 3.97
CA LEU A 13 -33.67 -1.57 4.16
C LEU A 13 -32.47 -1.42 3.20
N LEU A 14 -32.63 -0.48 2.28
CA LEU A 14 -31.64 0.42 1.64
C LEU A 14 -30.23 -0.09 1.28
N LEU A 15 -30.02 -0.24 -0.03
CA LEU A 15 -29.07 0.54 -0.86
C LEU A 15 -27.90 1.24 -0.13
N PHE A 16 -26.67 0.82 -0.44
CA PHE A 16 -25.63 1.74 -0.92
C PHE A 16 -24.71 1.02 -1.91
N ILE A 17 -24.64 1.61 -3.11
CA ILE A 17 -23.93 1.20 -4.29
C ILE A 17 -22.46 1.62 -4.13
N PHE A 18 -21.51 0.70 -4.34
CA PHE A 18 -20.16 1.03 -4.80
C PHE A 18 -19.64 -0.04 -5.76
N SER A 19 -20.51 -0.53 -6.64
CA SER A 19 -20.04 -1.15 -7.88
C SER A 19 -19.70 -0.02 -8.84
N ILE A 20 -18.41 0.36 -8.87
CA ILE A 20 -17.88 1.19 -9.95
C ILE A 20 -18.05 0.37 -11.23
N LEU A 21 -19.12 0.71 -11.94
CA LEU A 21 -19.39 0.31 -13.30
C LEU A 21 -18.29 0.90 -14.18
N LEU A 22 -17.27 0.11 -14.53
CA LEU A 22 -16.42 0.39 -15.69
C LEU A 22 -17.30 0.21 -16.94
N PRO A 23 -17.64 1.27 -17.70
CA PRO A 23 -18.29 1.06 -18.98
C PRO A 23 -17.28 0.40 -19.92
N LEU A 24 -17.60 -0.84 -20.28
CA LEU A 24 -16.98 -1.57 -21.37
C LEU A 24 -17.31 -0.85 -22.68
N ASN A 25 -16.49 0.12 -23.08
CA ASN A 25 -16.56 0.75 -24.40
C ASN A 25 -15.16 1.08 -24.91
N GLY A 26 -14.71 0.29 -25.90
CA GLY A 26 -13.73 0.62 -26.94
C GLY A 26 -12.44 1.35 -26.54
N GLY A 27 -11.35 0.60 -26.35
CA GLY A 27 -10.02 0.88 -26.93
C GLY A 27 -9.35 2.26 -26.85
N GLY A 28 -9.81 3.22 -26.03
CA GLY A 28 -9.28 4.60 -26.01
C GLY A 28 -8.96 5.18 -24.63
N GLY A 29 -9.40 4.56 -23.53
CA GLY A 29 -9.27 5.15 -22.18
C GLY A 29 -7.84 5.21 -21.63
N TYR A 30 -6.95 4.31 -22.06
CA TYR A 30 -5.58 4.25 -21.56
C TYR A 30 -4.68 5.36 -22.13
N ALA A 31 -4.89 5.75 -23.39
CA ALA A 31 -4.07 6.75 -24.06
C ALA A 31 -4.23 8.15 -23.43
N PHE A 32 -5.47 8.56 -23.14
CA PHE A 32 -5.75 9.86 -22.53
C PHE A 32 -5.23 9.99 -21.09
N ALA A 33 -5.30 8.91 -20.30
CA ALA A 33 -4.78 8.92 -18.94
C ALA A 33 -3.25 9.05 -18.91
N GLN A 34 -2.56 8.36 -19.83
CA GLN A 34 -1.11 8.44 -19.99
C GLN A 34 -0.66 9.82 -20.50
N GLU A 35 -1.39 10.39 -21.47
CA GLU A 35 -1.13 11.73 -22.00
C GLU A 35 -1.18 12.79 -20.89
N GLN A 36 -2.22 12.78 -20.04
CA GLN A 36 -2.32 13.74 -18.94
C GLN A 36 -1.22 13.58 -17.89
N TYR A 37 -0.78 12.33 -17.62
CA TYR A 37 0.29 12.06 -16.65
C TYR A 37 1.64 12.63 -17.12
N TYR A 38 2.01 12.41 -18.39
CA TYR A 38 3.30 12.83 -18.94
C TYR A 38 3.33 14.25 -19.50
N ARG A 39 2.19 14.97 -19.55
CA ARG A 39 2.07 16.30 -20.16
C ARG A 39 3.13 17.32 -19.71
N LYS A 40 3.54 17.27 -18.43
CA LYS A 40 4.58 18.17 -17.88
C LYS A 40 5.98 17.93 -18.44
N THR A 41 6.20 16.79 -19.10
CA THR A 41 7.49 16.36 -19.63
C THR A 41 7.62 16.55 -21.14
N GLU A 42 6.53 16.89 -21.82
CA GLU A 42 6.49 17.02 -23.27
C GLU A 42 7.42 18.13 -23.78
N GLY A 43 8.23 17.81 -24.80
CA GLY A 43 9.16 18.74 -25.43
C GLY A 43 10.41 19.09 -24.60
N LEU A 44 10.48 18.68 -23.33
CA LEU A 44 11.66 18.88 -22.48
C LEU A 44 12.81 17.95 -22.90
N ARG A 45 14.05 18.38 -22.65
CA ARG A 45 15.27 17.62 -22.98
C ARG A 45 16.33 17.77 -21.88
N GLY A 46 17.27 16.83 -21.83
CA GLY A 46 18.43 16.89 -20.95
C GLY A 46 18.06 17.06 -19.47
N LEU A 47 18.64 18.07 -18.82
CA LEU A 47 18.44 18.33 -17.39
C LEU A 47 16.98 18.65 -17.03
N GLN A 48 16.30 19.45 -17.84
CA GLN A 48 14.91 19.85 -17.59
C GLN A 48 13.96 18.65 -17.60
N LEU A 49 14.19 17.71 -18.52
CA LEU A 49 13.41 16.47 -18.57
C LEU A 49 13.67 15.61 -17.32
N LYS A 50 14.92 15.52 -16.88
CA LYS A 50 15.30 14.76 -15.69
C LYS A 50 14.62 15.32 -14.42
N GLU A 51 14.60 16.63 -14.25
CA GLU A 51 13.95 17.29 -13.12
C GLU A 51 12.42 17.09 -13.16
N ALA A 52 11.80 17.32 -14.33
CA ALA A 52 10.37 17.12 -14.49
C ALA A 52 9.93 15.67 -14.21
N LEU A 53 10.73 14.68 -14.66
CA LEU A 53 10.48 13.27 -14.37
C LEU A 53 10.72 12.92 -12.90
N HIS A 54 11.76 13.51 -12.27
CA HIS A 54 12.02 13.32 -10.85
C HIS A 54 10.80 13.72 -10.02
N ASP A 55 10.26 14.93 -10.26
CA ASP A 55 9.09 15.44 -9.56
C ASP A 55 7.82 14.65 -9.88
N LEU A 56 7.67 14.19 -11.13
CA LEU A 56 6.49 13.43 -11.57
C LEU A 56 6.39 12.04 -10.92
N ILE A 57 7.54 11.37 -10.73
CA ILE A 57 7.61 10.00 -10.23
C ILE A 57 7.65 9.97 -8.68
N GLN A 58 7.82 11.11 -8.01
CA GLN A 58 7.83 11.13 -6.55
C GLN A 58 6.53 10.53 -5.97
N PRO A 59 6.65 9.68 -4.93
CA PRO A 59 5.48 9.10 -4.29
C PRO A 59 4.64 10.19 -3.64
N ILE A 60 3.31 10.11 -3.81
CA ILE A 60 2.35 11.02 -3.18
C ILE A 60 2.33 10.81 -1.65
N TYR A 61 2.60 9.59 -1.20
CA TYR A 61 2.62 9.21 0.20
C TYR A 61 3.78 8.26 0.48
N VAL A 62 4.45 8.49 1.61
CA VAL A 62 5.52 7.65 2.13
C VAL A 62 5.22 7.36 3.60
N LEU A 63 5.33 6.09 3.99
CA LEU A 63 5.13 5.67 5.38
C LEU A 63 6.24 6.24 6.26
N ASN A 64 5.91 6.58 7.51
CA ASN A 64 6.94 6.94 8.49
C ASN A 64 7.67 5.68 8.97
N TYR A 65 8.92 5.82 9.41
CA TYR A 65 9.63 4.71 10.04
C TYR A 65 9.05 4.35 11.42
N GLY A 66 8.88 3.05 11.71
CA GLY A 66 8.59 2.52 13.05
C GLY A 66 7.20 1.89 13.21
N GLY A 67 6.76 1.77 14.47
CA GLY A 67 5.51 1.12 14.87
C GLY A 67 4.26 2.00 14.79
N GLY A 68 3.14 1.42 14.38
CA GLY A 68 1.80 2.02 14.36
C GLY A 68 1.27 2.34 12.95
N THR A 69 0.00 2.75 12.90
CA THR A 69 -0.71 3.15 11.67
C THR A 69 0.05 4.23 10.89
N GLY A 70 0.19 4.03 9.57
CA GLY A 70 0.89 4.96 8.69
C GLY A 70 2.42 4.91 8.84
N LYS A 71 2.93 3.84 9.47
CA LYS A 71 4.36 3.57 9.61
C LYS A 71 4.78 2.23 8.99
N THR A 72 6.07 1.96 8.93
CA THR A 72 6.63 0.75 8.30
C THR A 72 6.03 -0.55 8.84
N TRP A 73 5.77 -0.66 10.16
CA TRP A 73 5.10 -1.84 10.72
C TRP A 73 3.65 -2.02 10.24
N SER A 74 2.94 -0.92 9.96
CA SER A 74 1.63 -1.03 9.29
C SER A 74 1.77 -1.47 7.83
N GLY A 75 2.87 -1.12 7.16
CA GLY A 75 3.21 -1.66 5.85
C GLY A 75 3.38 -3.18 5.90
N PHE A 76 4.28 -3.66 6.76
CA PHE A 76 4.54 -5.09 6.96
C PHE A 76 3.29 -5.89 7.34
N TRP A 77 2.39 -5.31 8.13
CA TRP A 77 1.10 -5.95 8.43
C TRP A 77 0.33 -6.33 7.17
N TYR A 78 0.29 -5.46 6.16
CA TYR A 78 -0.43 -5.72 4.92
C TYR A 78 0.37 -6.54 3.90
N THR A 79 1.69 -6.38 3.87
CA THR A 79 2.54 -6.92 2.80
C THR A 79 3.31 -8.19 3.19
N ASP A 80 3.60 -8.40 4.47
CA ASP A 80 4.56 -9.41 4.96
C ASP A 80 3.92 -10.40 5.97
N GLN A 81 2.62 -10.30 6.22
CA GLN A 81 1.91 -11.29 7.03
C GLN A 81 1.87 -12.66 6.35
N MET A 82 2.26 -13.67 7.12
CA MET A 82 2.04 -15.07 6.76
C MET A 82 0.62 -15.48 7.11
N GLU A 83 0.28 -16.75 6.85
CA GLU A 83 -0.95 -17.36 7.35
C GLU A 83 -1.07 -17.13 8.87
N ASP A 84 -2.29 -16.92 9.36
CA ASP A 84 -2.60 -16.64 10.77
C ASP A 84 -1.93 -15.39 11.39
N MET A 85 -1.57 -14.38 10.58
CA MET A 85 -0.94 -13.12 11.03
C MET A 85 0.45 -13.30 11.68
N GLN A 86 1.14 -14.40 11.37
CA GLN A 86 2.51 -14.62 11.80
C GLN A 86 3.48 -13.65 11.09
N VAL A 87 4.45 -13.13 11.85
CA VAL A 87 5.59 -12.36 11.32
C VAL A 87 6.74 -13.32 10.99
N ARG A 88 7.34 -13.14 9.83
CA ARG A 88 8.59 -13.84 9.49
C ARG A 88 9.79 -13.18 10.17
N ASP A 89 10.16 -13.67 11.35
CA ASP A 89 11.46 -13.36 11.97
C ASP A 89 12.58 -14.08 11.22
N ARG A 90 13.51 -13.32 10.63
CA ARG A 90 14.59 -13.88 9.80
C ARG A 90 15.84 -14.25 10.59
N TYR A 91 15.93 -13.82 11.84
CA TYR A 91 17.10 -14.01 12.69
C TYR A 91 16.80 -14.87 13.92
N SER A 92 15.58 -15.38 14.05
CA SER A 92 15.16 -16.25 15.12
C SER A 92 14.24 -17.37 14.63
N ASN A 93 14.20 -18.46 15.40
CA ASN A 93 13.22 -19.52 15.24
C ASN A 93 11.96 -19.29 16.12
N VAL A 94 11.91 -18.17 16.84
CA VAL A 94 10.76 -17.84 17.69
C VAL A 94 9.59 -17.40 16.82
N ILE A 95 8.46 -18.08 16.98
CA ILE A 95 7.21 -17.70 16.30
C ILE A 95 6.64 -16.45 16.97
N ARG A 96 6.34 -15.44 16.14
CA ARG A 96 5.77 -14.16 16.56
C ARG A 96 4.60 -13.78 15.67
N TYR A 97 3.72 -12.94 16.18
CA TYR A 97 2.52 -12.49 15.49
C TYR A 97 2.48 -10.98 15.47
N PHE A 98 1.92 -10.42 14.41
CA PHE A 98 1.74 -8.99 14.36
C PHE A 98 0.74 -8.54 15.44
N ASN A 99 0.95 -7.35 16.01
CA ASN A 99 0.00 -6.76 16.96
C ASN A 99 -1.18 -6.12 16.23
N PRO A 100 -2.44 -6.30 16.67
CA PRO A 100 -3.62 -5.75 15.99
C PRO A 100 -3.64 -4.23 15.78
N ASP A 101 -2.87 -3.50 16.58
CA ASP A 101 -2.69 -2.05 16.49
C ASP A 101 -1.54 -1.63 15.54
N MET A 102 -0.97 -2.59 14.82
CA MET A 102 0.17 -2.43 13.90
C MET A 102 1.42 -1.86 14.60
N SER A 103 1.51 -1.99 15.92
CA SER A 103 2.71 -1.63 16.67
C SER A 103 3.85 -2.61 16.40
N ALA A 104 5.08 -2.17 16.70
CA ALA A 104 6.25 -3.02 16.56
C ALA A 104 6.14 -4.26 17.46
N VAL A 105 6.46 -5.42 16.91
CA VAL A 105 6.47 -6.67 17.69
C VAL A 105 7.62 -6.63 18.69
N SER A 106 7.34 -7.04 19.93
CA SER A 106 8.31 -6.98 21.02
C SER A 106 9.55 -7.82 20.69
N ASN A 107 10.73 -7.25 20.95
CA ASN A 107 12.05 -7.82 20.66
C ASN A 107 12.32 -8.07 19.16
N MET A 108 11.65 -7.34 18.27
CA MET A 108 11.98 -7.29 16.84
C MET A 108 12.48 -5.90 16.46
N ASN A 109 13.47 -5.86 15.57
CA ASN A 109 13.97 -4.64 14.97
C ASN A 109 13.60 -4.62 13.50
N ILE A 110 13.45 -3.43 12.93
CA ILE A 110 13.30 -3.30 11.48
C ILE A 110 14.67 -3.38 10.84
N GLU A 111 14.76 -4.17 9.78
CA GLU A 111 16.03 -4.58 9.18
C GLU A 111 16.13 -4.07 7.74
N HIS A 112 17.20 -3.32 7.45
CA HIS A 112 17.49 -2.82 6.11
C HIS A 112 18.30 -3.84 5.30
N ILE A 113 17.94 -4.07 4.02
CA ILE A 113 18.77 -4.88 3.09
C ILE A 113 20.15 -4.26 2.92
N TRP A 114 20.17 -2.94 2.71
CA TRP A 114 21.39 -2.16 2.59
C TRP A 114 21.68 -1.47 3.91
N ALA A 115 22.92 -1.57 4.38
CA ALA A 115 23.32 -0.92 5.62
C ALA A 115 23.04 0.59 5.55
N ASN A 116 22.38 1.13 6.58
CA ASN A 116 22.08 2.57 6.68
C ASN A 116 23.36 3.44 6.61
N SER A 117 24.51 2.89 6.99
CA SER A 117 25.82 3.57 6.91
C SER A 117 26.25 3.87 5.47
N TRP A 118 25.81 3.11 4.47
CA TRP A 118 26.15 3.37 3.05
C TRP A 118 25.62 4.72 2.56
N TRP A 119 24.61 5.24 3.25
CA TRP A 119 23.94 6.50 2.93
C TRP A 119 24.20 7.57 4.00
N GLY A 120 25.28 7.39 4.78
CA GLY A 120 25.67 8.34 5.83
C GLY A 120 24.68 8.45 6.99
N HIS A 121 23.89 7.40 7.24
CA HIS A 121 22.83 7.37 8.27
C HIS A 121 21.70 8.39 8.06
N ILE A 122 21.52 8.87 6.83
CA ILE A 122 20.49 9.86 6.50
C ILE A 122 19.12 9.17 6.49
N LYS A 123 18.18 9.72 7.25
CA LYS A 123 16.77 9.25 7.29
C LYS A 123 15.95 9.94 6.19
N ASN A 124 16.06 9.45 4.96
CA ASN A 124 15.29 9.91 3.80
C ASN A 124 14.20 8.89 3.41
N ASN A 125 13.54 9.08 2.25
CA ASN A 125 12.52 8.13 1.77
C ASN A 125 13.05 6.70 1.58
N ALA A 126 14.32 6.52 1.23
CA ALA A 126 14.92 5.19 1.12
C ALA A 126 15.06 4.48 2.47
N TYR A 127 15.22 5.24 3.57
CA TYR A 127 15.32 4.69 4.92
C TYR A 127 14.01 4.03 5.40
N GLN A 128 12.88 4.42 4.82
CA GLN A 128 11.53 3.97 5.16
C GLN A 128 10.83 3.23 3.99
N ASP A 129 11.60 2.81 3.00
CA ASP A 129 11.12 2.09 1.81
C ASP A 129 10.86 0.61 2.12
N LEU A 130 9.60 0.17 2.02
CA LEU A 130 9.21 -1.21 2.29
C LEU A 130 9.90 -2.23 1.38
N PHE A 131 10.36 -1.86 0.18
CA PHE A 131 11.10 -2.78 -0.68
C PHE A 131 12.49 -3.12 -0.13
N ASN A 132 13.02 -2.28 0.77
CA ASN A 132 14.35 -2.43 1.35
C ASN A 132 14.31 -2.73 2.84
N LEU A 133 13.12 -2.84 3.41
CA LEU A 133 12.89 -3.02 4.83
C LEU A 133 12.13 -4.31 5.08
N TYR A 134 12.36 -4.86 6.27
CA TYR A 134 11.63 -6.01 6.73
C TYR A 134 11.38 -5.93 8.23
N PRO A 135 10.31 -6.58 8.71
CA PRO A 135 10.04 -6.72 10.13
C PRO A 135 11.07 -7.59 10.85
#